data_AF-A0A0Q6WC48-F1
#
_entry.id   AF-A0A0Q6WC48-F1
#
_cell.length_a   1.000
_cell.length_b   1.000
_cell.length_c   1.000
_cell.angle_alpha   90.00
_cell.angle_beta   90.00
_cell.angle_gamma   90.00
#
_symmetry.space_group_name_H-M   'P 1'
#
loop_
_entity.id
_entity.type
_entity.pdbx_description
1 polymer ?
#
loop_
_entity_poly.entity_id
_entity_poly.type
_entity_poly.pdbx_seq_one_letter_code
_entity_poly.pdbx_strand_id
1 'polypeptide(L)'
;MKFTNTQPGPRGLNAISGPVLVDPGQAVEVEVYAREQQHIEAAGWFNVEGSYTDDPETSGPALKAVAADTANEIDDLKKQLAARDAELAKLKAGGSSERDDLKKQAAELGITDFPGNISNVKLKELIDAKLAS
;
A
#
# COMPACT_ATOMS: atom_id res chain seq x y z
N MET A 1 19.63 31.64 -6.84
CA MET A 1 20.05 31.36 -5.43
C MET A 1 21.57 31.38 -5.36
N LYS A 2 22.16 31.61 -4.19
CA LYS A 2 23.62 31.78 -4.02
C LYS A 2 24.22 30.60 -3.27
N PHE A 3 25.30 30.04 -3.81
CA PHE A 3 26.06 28.95 -3.21
C PHE A 3 27.48 29.40 -2.93
N THR A 4 27.95 29.20 -1.69
CA THR A 4 29.33 29.49 -1.30
C THR A 4 30.01 28.21 -0.85
N ASN A 5 31.11 27.80 -1.50
CA ASN A 5 31.84 26.59 -1.12
C ASN A 5 32.63 26.83 0.17
N THR A 6 32.35 26.04 1.20
CA THR A 6 33.00 26.12 2.52
C THR A 6 34.10 25.08 2.72
N GLN A 7 34.35 24.25 1.71
CA GLN A 7 35.28 23.12 1.76
C GLN A 7 36.65 23.49 1.17
N PRO A 8 37.73 22.79 1.57
CA PRO A 8 39.09 23.07 1.08
C PRO A 8 39.35 22.69 -0.37
N GLY A 9 38.40 22.03 -1.05
CA GLY A 9 38.53 21.60 -2.45
C GLY A 9 37.38 22.08 -3.32
N PRO A 10 37.58 22.16 -4.65
CA PRO A 10 36.52 22.50 -5.58
C PRO A 10 35.39 21.46 -5.52
N ARG A 11 34.15 21.94 -5.55
CA ARG A 11 32.96 21.07 -5.52
C ARG A 11 32.08 21.34 -6.73
N GLY A 12 31.56 20.27 -7.30
CA GLY A 12 30.58 20.34 -8.37
C GLY A 12 29.20 20.67 -7.83
N LEU A 13 28.48 21.50 -8.56
CA LEU A 13 27.10 21.89 -8.32
C LEU A 13 26.28 21.60 -9.58
N ASN A 14 25.20 20.83 -9.44
CA ASN A 14 24.29 20.52 -10.55
C ASN A 14 23.30 21.68 -10.73
N ALA A 15 23.70 22.71 -11.47
CA ALA A 15 22.80 23.81 -11.81
C ALA A 15 21.86 23.44 -12.98
N ILE A 16 20.76 24.16 -13.12
CA ILE A 16 19.81 24.01 -14.23
C ILE A 16 20.50 24.22 -15.59
N SER A 17 21.42 25.17 -15.66
CA SER A 17 22.22 25.47 -16.86
C SER A 17 23.31 24.43 -17.16
N GLY A 18 23.52 23.46 -16.26
CA GLY A 18 24.54 22.44 -16.35
C GLY A 18 25.48 22.41 -15.13
N PRO A 19 26.47 21.51 -15.11
CA PRO A 19 27.42 21.40 -14.02
C PRO A 19 28.27 22.66 -13.86
N VAL A 20 28.38 23.15 -12.62
CA VAL A 20 29.20 24.31 -12.25
C VAL A 20 30.22 23.87 -11.21
N LEU A 21 31.50 24.21 -11.43
CA LEU A 21 32.55 24.00 -10.43
C LEU A 21 32.69 25.27 -9.58
N VAL A 22 32.70 25.10 -8.26
CA VAL A 22 32.84 26.21 -7.30
C VAL A 22 34.10 25.99 -6.48
N ASP A 23 35.06 26.90 -6.60
CA ASP A 23 36.32 26.86 -5.87
C ASP A 23 36.14 27.18 -4.38
N PRO A 24 37.08 26.78 -3.50
CA PRO A 24 37.03 27.09 -2.07
C PRO A 24 36.82 28.59 -1.79
N GLY A 25 35.79 28.93 -1.02
CA GLY A 25 35.42 30.31 -0.69
C GLY A 25 34.75 31.09 -1.82
N GLN A 26 34.64 30.53 -3.03
CA GLN A 26 33.92 31.17 -4.12
C GLN A 26 32.42 31.13 -3.86
N ALA A 27 31.75 32.25 -4.15
CA ALA A 27 30.31 32.33 -4.22
C ALA A 27 29.84 32.41 -5.67
N VAL A 28 28.85 31.61 -6.03
CA VAL A 28 28.21 31.63 -7.36
C VAL A 28 26.71 31.81 -7.22
N GLU A 29 26.11 32.55 -8.14
CA GLU A 29 24.66 32.65 -8.28
C GLU A 29 24.21 31.76 -9.43
N VAL A 30 23.45 30.72 -9.10
CA VAL A 30 22.90 29.78 -10.08
C VAL A 30 21.51 29.36 -9.64
N GLU A 31 20.78 28.73 -10.55
CA GLU A 31 19.51 28.09 -10.25
C GLU A 31 19.74 26.58 -10.12
N VAL A 32 19.11 25.98 -9.13
CA VAL A 32 19.16 24.55 -8.84
C VAL A 32 17.75 24.07 -8.54
N TYR A 33 17.39 22.89 -9.06
CA TYR A 33 16.08 22.32 -8.83
C TYR A 33 15.88 21.83 -7.38
N ALA A 34 14.65 21.88 -6.89
CA ALA A 34 14.26 21.48 -5.55
C ALA A 34 14.63 20.02 -5.23
N ARG A 35 14.57 19.10 -6.20
CA ARG A 35 15.07 17.72 -6.02
C ARG A 35 16.52 17.60 -5.55
N GLU A 36 17.38 18.58 -5.83
CA GLU A 36 18.79 18.57 -5.39
C GLU A 36 18.97 19.09 -3.96
N GLN A 37 17.96 19.77 -3.38
CA GLN A 37 18.04 20.42 -2.08
C GLN A 37 18.54 19.46 -1.00
N GLN A 38 17.88 18.31 -0.88
CA GLN A 38 18.22 17.33 0.15
C GLN A 38 19.67 16.86 0.04
N HIS A 39 20.19 16.68 -1.17
CA HIS A 39 21.56 16.23 -1.40
C HIS A 39 22.58 17.32 -1.07
N ILE A 40 22.31 18.56 -1.48
CA ILE A 40 23.22 19.69 -1.25
C ILE A 40 23.30 20.03 0.24
N GLU A 41 22.16 20.13 0.92
CA GLU A 41 22.10 20.44 2.35
C GLU A 41 22.71 19.31 3.19
N ALA A 42 22.46 18.05 2.84
CA ALA A 42 23.03 16.90 3.55
C ALA A 42 24.56 16.80 3.36
N ALA A 43 25.08 17.19 2.20
CA ALA A 43 26.52 17.17 1.94
C ALA A 43 27.28 18.21 2.79
N GLY A 44 26.64 19.33 3.14
CA GLY A 44 27.26 20.39 3.94
C GLY A 44 28.45 21.09 3.25
N TRP A 45 28.60 20.92 1.94
CA TRP A 45 29.71 21.51 1.18
C TRP A 45 29.53 22.99 0.88
N PHE A 46 28.29 23.45 0.86
CA PHE A 46 27.93 24.80 0.45
C PHE A 46 27.11 25.47 1.54
N ASN A 47 27.38 26.76 1.78
CA ASN A 47 26.40 27.64 2.39
C ASN A 47 25.44 28.10 1.28
N VAL A 48 24.14 27.94 1.52
CA VAL A 48 23.08 28.16 0.51
C VAL A 48 22.20 29.31 0.97
N GLU A 49 21.99 30.30 0.10
CA GLU A 49 21.12 31.44 0.34
C GLU A 49 20.09 31.58 -0.79
N GLY A 50 18.81 31.66 -0.41
CA GLY A 50 17.68 31.75 -1.33
C GLY A 50 16.89 30.44 -1.46
N SER A 51 15.95 30.40 -2.41
CA SER A 51 15.06 29.26 -2.63
C SER A 51 15.46 28.45 -3.87
N TYR A 52 15.21 27.15 -3.81
CA TYR A 52 15.35 26.24 -4.95
C TYR A 52 14.23 26.45 -5.97
N THR A 53 14.50 26.12 -7.23
CA THR A 53 13.54 26.19 -8.32
C THR A 53 12.69 24.90 -8.34
N ASP A 54 11.37 25.03 -8.49
CA ASP A 54 10.50 23.85 -8.59
C ASP A 54 10.91 22.93 -9.75
N ASP A 55 10.80 21.63 -9.50
CA ASP A 55 11.04 20.63 -10.53
C ASP A 55 9.99 20.75 -11.65
N PRO A 56 10.40 20.75 -12.93
CA PRO A 56 9.45 20.62 -14.01
C PRO A 56 8.72 19.29 -13.85
N GLU A 57 7.42 19.26 -14.19
CA GLU A 57 6.65 18.01 -14.26
C GLU A 57 7.29 17.08 -15.30
N THR A 58 8.21 16.24 -14.83
CA THR A 58 9.04 15.35 -15.63
C THR A 58 8.53 13.92 -15.60
N SER A 59 7.35 13.69 -15.03
CA SER A 59 6.60 12.46 -15.25
C SER A 59 6.29 12.36 -16.73
N GLY A 60 7.19 11.70 -17.46
CA GLY A 60 7.03 11.44 -18.88
C GLY A 60 5.70 10.74 -19.15
N PRO A 61 5.16 10.81 -20.37
CA PRO A 61 3.85 10.26 -20.71
C PRO A 61 3.65 8.82 -20.23
N ALA A 62 4.71 8.02 -20.25
CA ALA A 62 4.72 6.64 -19.78
C ALA A 62 4.42 6.49 -18.27
N LEU A 63 5.01 7.34 -17.41
CA LEU A 63 4.76 7.28 -15.97
C LEU A 63 3.33 7.71 -15.62
N LYS A 64 2.81 8.73 -16.33
CA LYS A 64 1.42 9.18 -16.16
C LYS A 64 0.42 8.10 -16.61
N ALA A 65 0.69 7.40 -17.70
CA ALA A 65 -0.13 6.28 -18.17
C ALA A 65 -0.13 5.12 -17.17
N VAL A 66 1.05 4.70 -16.70
CA VAL A 66 1.18 3.61 -15.70
C VAL A 66 0.46 3.98 -14.39
N ALA A 67 0.54 5.23 -13.94
CA ALA A 67 -0.17 5.67 -12.74
C ALA A 67 -1.71 5.61 -12.92
N ALA A 68 -2.22 6.01 -14.09
CA ALA A 68 -3.64 5.93 -14.40
C ALA A 68 -4.14 4.48 -14.49
N ASP A 69 -3.38 3.61 -15.16
CA ASP A 69 -3.71 2.18 -15.26
C ASP A 69 -3.71 1.51 -13.88
N THR A 70 -2.71 1.82 -13.05
CA THR A 70 -2.63 1.32 -11.66
C THR A 70 -3.81 1.78 -10.80
N ALA A 71 -4.25 3.04 -10.96
CA ALA A 71 -5.40 3.55 -10.23
C ALA A 71 -6.69 2.80 -10.59
N ASN A 72 -6.89 2.52 -11.89
CA ASN A 72 -8.03 1.73 -12.37
C ASN A 72 -8.01 0.30 -11.80
N GLU A 73 -6.85 -0.36 -11.80
CA GLU A 73 -6.69 -1.70 -11.24
C GLU A 73 -7.03 -1.75 -9.74
N ILE A 74 -6.56 -0.76 -8.98
CA ILE A 74 -6.86 -0.65 -7.54
C ILE A 74 -8.37 -0.52 -7.30
N ASP A 75 -9.07 0.28 -8.08
CA ASP A 75 -10.51 0.47 -7.92
C ASP A 75 -11.31 -0.78 -8.27
N ASP A 76 -10.87 -1.54 -9.27
CA ASP A 76 -11.49 -2.82 -9.60
C ASP A 76 -11.21 -3.89 -8.53
N LEU A 77 -10.01 -3.95 -7.98
CA LEU A 77 -9.70 -4.85 -6.86
C LEU A 77 -10.53 -4.53 -5.61
N LYS A 78 -10.74 -3.25 -5.29
CA LYS A 78 -11.63 -2.82 -4.19
C LYS A 78 -13.06 -3.29 -4.40
N LYS A 79 -13.60 -3.19 -5.63
CA LYS A 79 -14.95 -3.70 -5.94
C LYS A 79 -15.04 -5.22 -5.77
N GLN A 80 -14.02 -5.96 -6.21
CA GLN A 80 -13.97 -7.42 -6.05
C GLN A 80 -13.92 -7.82 -4.57
N LEU A 81 -13.13 -7.12 -3.75
CA LEU A 81 -13.09 -7.36 -2.30
C LEU A 81 -14.45 -7.10 -1.65
N ALA A 82 -15.10 -5.98 -1.96
CA ALA A 82 -16.43 -5.67 -1.42
C ALA A 82 -17.47 -6.74 -1.82
N ALA A 83 -17.42 -7.25 -3.06
CA ALA A 83 -18.28 -8.33 -3.50
C ALA A 83 -18.02 -9.65 -2.76
N ARG A 84 -16.74 -10.00 -2.55
CA ARG A 84 -16.33 -11.20 -1.80
C ARG A 84 -16.71 -11.12 -0.33
N ASP A 85 -16.57 -9.97 0.30
CA ASP A 85 -16.98 -9.77 1.70
C ASP A 85 -18.49 -9.91 1.86
N ALA A 86 -19.28 -9.38 0.92
CA ALA A 86 -20.73 -9.57 0.91
C ALA A 86 -21.12 -11.05 0.72
N GLU A 87 -20.40 -11.79 -0.12
CA GLU A 87 -20.60 -13.22 -0.33
C GLU A 87 -20.23 -14.04 0.91
N LEU A 88 -19.11 -13.71 1.57
CA LEU A 88 -18.70 -14.33 2.83
C LEU A 88 -19.72 -14.06 3.95
N ALA A 89 -20.27 -12.85 4.03
CA ALA A 89 -21.32 -12.53 4.99
C ALA A 89 -22.57 -13.39 4.77
N LYS A 90 -23.00 -13.57 3.51
CA LYS A 90 -24.12 -14.46 3.16
C LYS A 90 -23.84 -15.91 3.51
N LEU A 91 -22.65 -16.42 3.20
CA LEU A 91 -22.28 -17.81 3.51
C LEU A 91 -22.19 -18.05 5.02
N LYS A 92 -21.67 -17.09 5.79
CA LYS A 92 -21.65 -17.17 7.26
C LYS A 92 -23.06 -17.13 7.85
N ALA A 93 -23.93 -16.24 7.36
CA ALA A 93 -25.31 -16.16 7.82
C ALA A 93 -26.11 -17.43 7.50
N GLY A 94 -26.00 -17.93 6.26
CA GLY A 94 -26.70 -19.15 5.84
C GLY A 94 -26.17 -20.42 6.51
N GLY A 95 -24.85 -20.54 6.65
CA GLY A 95 -24.22 -21.70 7.28
C GLY A 95 -24.41 -21.78 8.79
N SER A 96 -24.53 -20.63 9.50
CA SER A 96 -24.77 -20.64 10.95
C SER A 96 -26.17 -21.13 11.29
N SER A 97 -27.21 -20.66 10.58
CA SER A 97 -28.59 -21.04 10.89
C SER A 97 -28.82 -22.55 10.73
N GLU A 98 -28.41 -23.12 9.58
CA GLU A 98 -28.55 -24.56 9.33
C GLU A 98 -27.76 -25.39 10.36
N ARG A 99 -26.57 -24.91 10.73
CA ARG A 99 -25.73 -25.59 11.71
C ARG A 99 -26.35 -25.59 13.11
N ASP A 100 -26.93 -24.48 13.51
CA ASP A 100 -27.53 -24.31 14.84
C ASP A 100 -28.83 -25.12 14.94
N ASP A 101 -29.62 -25.19 13.87
CA ASP A 101 -30.81 -26.03 13.78
C ASP A 101 -30.47 -27.53 13.91
N LEU A 102 -29.45 -28.00 13.17
CA LEU A 102 -28.98 -29.40 13.27
C LEU A 102 -28.44 -29.73 14.66
N LYS A 103 -27.68 -28.82 15.29
CA LYS A 103 -27.19 -29.02 16.67
C LYS A 103 -28.35 -29.12 17.68
N LYS A 104 -29.40 -28.31 17.50
CA LYS A 104 -30.57 -28.34 18.36
C LYS A 104 -31.33 -29.67 18.23
N GLN A 105 -31.56 -30.13 17.00
CA GLN A 105 -32.16 -31.45 16.74
C GLN A 105 -31.32 -32.59 17.33
N ALA A 106 -30.00 -32.55 17.17
CA ALA A 106 -29.10 -33.52 17.77
C ALA A 106 -29.21 -33.54 19.30
N ALA A 107 -29.24 -32.36 19.94
CA ALA A 107 -29.40 -32.25 21.39
C ALA A 107 -30.76 -32.77 21.90
N GLU A 108 -31.85 -32.48 21.18
CA GLU A 108 -33.20 -33.00 21.48
C GLU A 108 -33.24 -34.54 21.41
N LEU A 109 -32.45 -35.14 20.51
CA LEU A 109 -32.31 -36.60 20.36
C LEU A 109 -31.24 -37.22 21.27
N GLY A 110 -30.61 -36.42 22.14
CA GLY A 110 -29.55 -36.87 23.04
C GLY A 110 -28.22 -37.20 22.35
N ILE A 111 -28.06 -36.84 21.08
CA ILE A 111 -26.82 -36.99 20.32
C ILE A 111 -25.90 -35.83 20.72
N THR A 112 -25.06 -36.04 21.73
CA THR A 112 -24.15 -35.00 22.25
C THR A 112 -22.67 -35.32 21.99
N ASP A 113 -22.38 -36.55 21.57
CA ASP A 113 -21.02 -37.03 21.34
C ASP A 113 -20.69 -37.00 19.85
N PHE A 114 -20.42 -35.80 19.32
CA PHE A 114 -19.95 -35.61 17.95
C PHE A 114 -18.78 -34.60 17.88
N PRO A 115 -17.84 -34.76 16.94
CA PRO A 115 -16.70 -33.84 16.80
C PRO A 115 -17.16 -32.40 16.55
N GLY A 116 -16.53 -31.42 17.21
CA GLY A 116 -16.89 -30.00 17.04
C GLY A 116 -16.79 -29.48 15.60
N ASN A 117 -15.96 -30.14 14.76
CA ASN A 117 -15.76 -29.85 13.34
C ASN A 117 -16.52 -30.80 12.39
N ILE A 118 -17.51 -31.57 12.87
CA ILE A 118 -18.32 -32.44 12.01
C ILE A 118 -19.06 -31.63 10.95
N SER A 119 -19.10 -32.09 9.69
CA SER A 119 -19.83 -31.39 8.61
C SER A 119 -21.35 -31.42 8.84
N ASN A 120 -22.11 -30.50 8.21
CA ASN A 120 -23.58 -30.49 8.30
C ASN A 120 -24.19 -31.79 7.78
N VAL A 121 -23.65 -32.33 6.69
CA VAL A 121 -24.09 -33.60 6.08
C VAL A 121 -23.99 -34.76 7.08
N LYS A 122 -22.82 -34.92 7.74
CA LYS A 122 -22.61 -36.02 8.70
C LYS A 122 -23.43 -35.85 9.97
N LEU A 123 -23.62 -34.61 10.43
CA LEU A 123 -24.48 -34.34 11.58
C LEU A 123 -25.94 -34.70 11.29
N LYS A 124 -26.42 -34.38 10.09
CA LYS A 124 -27.75 -34.76 9.61
C LYS A 124 -27.93 -36.28 9.53
N GLU A 125 -26.95 -36.99 8.98
CA GLU A 125 -26.98 -38.46 8.91
C GLU A 125 -27.12 -39.12 10.30
N LEU A 126 -26.44 -38.59 11.32
CA LEU A 126 -26.56 -39.09 12.70
C LEU A 126 -27.96 -38.85 13.29
N ILE A 127 -28.53 -37.67 13.03
CA ILE A 127 -29.90 -37.31 13.44
C ILE A 127 -30.90 -38.26 12.78
N ASP A 128 -30.80 -38.44 11.46
CA ASP A 128 -31.70 -39.31 10.69
C ASP A 128 -31.61 -40.77 11.15
N ALA A 129 -30.39 -41.28 11.40
CA ALA A 129 -30.19 -42.63 11.93
C ALA A 129 -30.81 -42.83 13.32
N LYS A 130 -30.74 -41.79 14.17
CA LYS A 130 -31.33 -41.83 15.52
C LYS A 130 -32.86 -41.76 15.50
N LEU A 131 -33.44 -41.02 14.56
CA LEU A 131 -34.90 -40.96 14.36
C LEU A 131 -35.48 -42.26 13.79
N ALA A 132 -34.67 -43.03 13.05
CA ALA A 132 -35.06 -44.32 12.48
C ALA A 132 -34.89 -45.51 13.44
N SER A 133 -34.32 -45.30 14.63
CA SER A 133 -34.06 -46.32 15.67
C SER A 133 -35.12 -46.31 16.76
#